data_AF-A0A7X8KF41-F1
#
_entry.id   AF-A0A7X8KF41-F1
#
_cell.length_a   1.000
_cell.length_b   1.000
_cell.length_c   1.000
_cell.angle_alpha   90.00
_cell.angle_beta   90.00
_cell.angle_gamma   90.00
#
_symmetry.space_group_name_H-M   'P 1'
#
loop_
_entity.id
_entity.type
_entity.pdbx_description
1 polymer ?
#
loop_
_entity_poly.entity_id
_entity_poly.type
_entity_poly.pdbx_seq_one_letter_code
_entity_poly.pdbx_strand_id
1 'polypeptide(L)'
;MMEKVKTMYNLMVKRYAASPFTQFQAEVYRKILALADECDSVETMTVRLQNEGYNAMPAAALIKDKLTAHYQAAVDNGLAEHAEIYKKALDNIIANPDEAYLTGFYDDIKQANIRYAKTLERLLACFDDFTHYDMQKKVLDNVLLRYDDWQKEGKSFADVLKLKVFRNHFACSDAYLARFINEYNDLIEMAKAGKQPEFDIEKEFEQAWDVIKNKDAERRAMAESEVPKHRKAATMSIAPTSETGDYEYINEEFEN
;
A
#
# COMPACT_ATOMS: atom_id res chain seq x y z
N MET A 1 12.24 27.67 41.96
CA MET A 1 11.72 27.87 40.59
C MET A 1 12.55 27.09 39.58
N MET A 2 13.89 27.17 39.65
CA MET A 2 14.82 26.42 38.81
C MET A 2 14.57 24.90 38.78
N GLU A 3 14.34 24.25 39.92
CA GLU A 3 14.04 22.79 39.96
C GLU A 3 12.83 22.38 39.11
N LYS A 4 11.82 23.25 38.98
CA LYS A 4 10.68 22.99 38.09
C LYS A 4 11.08 23.04 36.61
N VAL A 5 12.00 23.95 36.25
CA VAL A 5 12.55 24.08 34.89
C VAL A 5 13.39 22.85 34.53
N LYS A 6 14.28 22.40 35.42
CA LYS A 6 15.04 21.16 35.24
C LYS A 6 14.14 19.94 35.08
N THR A 7 13.11 19.84 35.92
CA THR A 7 12.10 18.78 35.83
C THR A 7 11.39 18.79 34.48
N MET A 8 10.99 19.97 33.99
CA MET A 8 10.34 20.12 32.68
C MET A 8 11.25 19.66 31.54
N TYR A 9 12.50 20.13 31.47
CA TYR A 9 13.41 19.72 30.40
C TYR A 9 13.79 18.24 30.47
N ASN A 10 13.92 17.67 31.67
CA ASN A 10 14.12 16.23 31.84
C ASN A 10 12.92 15.41 31.30
N LEU A 11 11.68 15.87 31.52
CA LEU A 11 10.49 15.24 30.92
C LEU A 11 10.51 15.33 29.38
N MET A 12 10.95 16.46 28.82
CA MET A 12 11.10 16.61 27.36
C MET A 12 12.15 15.64 26.82
N VAL A 13 13.33 15.54 27.45
CA VAL A 13 14.36 14.56 27.08
C VAL A 13 13.79 13.14 27.07
N LYS A 14 13.12 12.73 28.16
CA LYS A 14 12.52 11.38 28.25
C LYS A 14 11.50 11.13 27.14
N ARG A 15 10.62 12.10 26.89
CA ARG A 15 9.58 12.01 25.86
C ARG A 15 10.17 11.82 24.47
N TYR A 16 11.16 12.64 24.09
CA TYR A 16 11.73 12.59 22.74
C TYR A 16 12.75 11.45 22.57
N ALA A 17 13.45 11.04 23.63
CA ALA A 17 14.35 9.89 23.55
C ALA A 17 13.61 8.56 23.35
N ALA A 18 12.33 8.49 23.73
CA ALA A 18 11.51 7.29 23.59
C ALA A 18 11.14 6.94 22.13
N SER A 19 11.32 7.86 21.18
CA SER A 19 10.98 7.65 19.77
C SER A 19 12.23 7.73 18.89
N PRO A 20 12.44 6.77 17.95
CA PRO A 20 13.55 6.84 17.00
C PRO A 20 13.45 8.03 16.04
N PHE A 21 12.27 8.64 15.91
CA PHE A 21 12.02 9.76 15.00
C PHE A 21 12.25 11.13 15.62
N THR A 22 12.67 11.21 16.89
CA THR A 22 12.84 12.49 17.60
C THR A 22 14.19 12.64 18.31
N GLN A 23 15.22 12.03 17.75
CA GLN A 23 16.54 11.92 18.39
C GLN A 23 17.27 13.26 18.44
N PHE A 24 17.14 14.11 17.41
CA PHE A 24 17.76 15.44 17.43
C PHE A 24 17.11 16.35 18.46
N GLN A 25 15.77 16.31 18.60
CA GLN A 25 15.09 17.05 19.67
C GLN A 25 15.54 16.55 21.05
N ALA A 26 15.66 15.24 21.25
CA ALA A 26 16.15 14.68 22.51
C ALA A 26 17.56 15.20 22.84
N GLU A 27 18.46 15.27 21.85
CA GLU A 27 19.80 15.84 22.02
C GLU A 27 19.77 17.32 22.42
N VAL A 28 18.97 18.14 21.72
CA VAL A 28 18.84 19.57 22.05
C VAL A 28 18.31 19.78 23.46
N TYR A 29 17.28 19.03 23.87
CA TYR A 29 16.76 19.15 25.23
C TYR A 29 17.73 18.66 26.30
N ARG A 30 18.64 17.72 25.99
CA ARG A 30 19.75 17.38 26.90
C ARG A 30 20.73 18.54 27.06
N LYS A 31 21.04 19.26 25.98
CA LYS A 31 21.90 20.45 26.02
C LYS A 31 21.26 21.57 26.84
N ILE A 32 19.95 21.81 26.64
CA ILE A 32 19.20 22.81 27.42
C ILE A 32 19.11 22.40 28.90
N LEU A 33 18.93 21.11 29.20
CA LEU A 33 18.95 20.60 30.57
C LEU A 33 20.32 20.81 31.22
N ALA A 34 21.41 20.51 30.52
CA ALA A 34 22.76 20.77 31.01
C ALA A 34 23.00 22.26 31.29
N LEU A 35 22.52 23.16 30.41
CA LEU A 35 22.53 24.60 30.66
C LEU A 35 21.77 24.97 31.94
N ALA A 36 20.60 24.36 32.17
CA ALA A 36 19.84 24.57 33.39
C ALA A 36 20.60 24.13 34.65
N ASP A 37 21.45 23.10 34.54
CA ASP A 37 22.30 22.63 35.63
C ASP A 37 23.43 23.60 35.98
N GLU A 38 23.88 24.40 35.03
CA GLU A 38 24.91 25.44 35.20
C GLU A 38 24.36 26.78 35.71
N CYS A 39 23.04 26.94 35.81
CA CYS A 39 22.40 28.22 36.16
C CYS A 39 21.83 28.23 37.58
N ASP A 40 22.20 29.26 38.35
CA ASP A 40 21.70 29.46 39.72
C ASP A 40 20.26 30.00 39.78
N SER A 41 19.79 30.64 38.70
CA SER A 41 18.45 31.26 38.64
C SER A 41 17.84 31.20 37.24
N VAL A 42 16.50 31.34 37.18
CA VAL A 42 15.75 31.28 35.91
C VAL A 42 16.09 32.49 35.05
N GLU A 43 16.36 33.62 35.68
CA GLU A 43 16.78 34.86 35.04
C GLU A 43 18.11 34.68 34.30
N THR A 44 19.11 34.07 34.96
CA THR A 44 20.40 33.74 34.34
C THR A 44 20.22 32.77 33.17
N MET A 45 19.42 31.71 33.36
CA MET A 45 19.15 30.74 32.30
C MET A 45 18.47 31.40 31.09
N THR A 46 17.50 32.29 31.32
CA THR A 46 16.77 33.00 30.25
C THR A 46 17.72 33.85 29.41
N VAL A 47 18.62 34.60 30.06
CA VAL A 47 19.64 35.41 29.36
C VAL A 47 20.58 34.50 28.55
N ARG A 48 21.05 33.39 29.11
CA ARG A 48 21.92 32.44 28.40
C ARG A 48 21.23 31.75 27.23
N LEU A 49 19.98 31.31 27.41
CA LEU A 49 19.18 30.70 26.33
C LEU A 49 19.07 31.62 25.10
N GLN A 50 18.90 32.93 25.34
CA GLN A 50 18.82 33.93 24.29
C GLN A 50 20.19 34.23 23.67
N ASN A 51 21.21 34.50 24.50
CA ASN A 51 22.51 34.95 24.02
C ASN A 51 23.37 33.83 23.42
N GLU A 52 23.19 32.59 23.86
CA GLU A 52 23.93 31.42 23.37
C GLU A 52 23.15 30.64 22.28
N GLY A 53 22.01 31.17 21.82
CA GLY A 53 21.29 30.64 20.65
C GLY A 53 20.48 29.36 20.90
N TYR A 54 20.31 28.92 22.15
CA TYR A 54 19.53 27.73 22.48
C TYR A 54 18.05 27.83 22.09
N ASN A 55 17.49 29.04 22.00
CA ASN A 55 16.09 29.25 21.63
C ASN A 55 15.73 28.74 20.22
N ALA A 56 16.67 28.79 19.27
CA ALA A 56 16.43 28.35 17.90
C ALA A 56 16.66 26.83 17.72
N MET A 57 17.43 26.21 18.61
CA MET A 57 17.83 24.80 18.48
C MET A 57 16.64 23.82 18.43
N PRO A 58 15.58 23.94 19.26
CA PRO A 58 14.44 23.02 19.21
C PRO A 58 13.73 23.03 17.86
N ALA A 59 13.57 24.20 17.24
CA ALA A 59 12.94 24.34 15.94
C ALA A 59 13.75 23.65 14.84
N ALA A 60 15.06 23.90 14.78
CA ALA A 60 15.94 23.25 13.82
C ALA A 60 15.97 21.72 14.01
N ALA A 61 16.01 21.26 15.27
CA ALA A 61 15.96 19.83 15.60
C ALA A 61 14.67 19.15 15.14
N LEU A 62 13.51 19.80 15.33
CA LEU A 62 12.23 19.30 14.85
C LEU A 62 12.24 19.08 13.32
N ILE A 63 12.78 20.04 12.56
CA ILE A 63 12.83 19.91 11.09
C ILE A 63 13.82 18.81 10.68
N LYS A 64 14.98 18.69 11.33
CA LYS A 64 15.95 17.60 11.08
C LYS A 64 15.33 16.23 11.33
N ASP A 65 14.65 16.06 12.46
CA ASP A 65 13.92 14.84 12.81
C ASP A 65 12.88 14.49 11.72
N LYS A 66 12.07 15.48 11.32
CA LYS A 66 11.04 15.31 10.27
C LYS A 66 11.65 14.90 8.93
N LEU A 67 12.68 15.60 8.46
CA LEU A 67 13.32 15.31 7.18
C LEU A 67 14.05 13.97 7.18
N THR A 68 14.67 13.61 8.29
CA THR A 68 15.31 12.29 8.45
C THR A 68 14.28 11.17 8.33
N ALA A 69 13.12 11.33 8.99
CA ALA A 69 12.03 10.36 8.89
C ALA A 69 11.48 10.27 7.45
N HIS A 70 11.27 11.40 6.78
CA HIS A 70 10.81 11.41 5.38
C HIS A 70 11.83 10.84 4.40
N TYR A 71 13.12 11.14 4.59
CA TYR A 71 14.21 10.56 3.82
C TYR A 71 14.20 9.04 3.94
N GLN A 72 14.18 8.51 5.16
CA GLN A 72 14.16 7.06 5.39
C GLN A 72 12.92 6.42 4.77
N ALA A 73 11.74 7.01 4.96
CA ALA A 73 10.51 6.51 4.35
C ALA A 73 10.59 6.51 2.81
N ALA A 74 11.19 7.53 2.20
CA ALA A 74 11.38 7.57 0.75
C ALA A 74 12.32 6.46 0.27
N VAL A 75 13.43 6.22 0.97
CA VAL A 75 14.37 5.11 0.69
C VAL A 75 13.67 3.76 0.81
N ASP A 76 12.94 3.53 1.90
CA ASP A 76 12.25 2.25 2.17
C ASP A 76 11.15 1.94 1.14
N ASN A 77 10.59 2.97 0.51
CA ASN A 77 9.58 2.84 -0.54
C ASN A 77 10.16 2.88 -1.96
N GLY A 78 11.48 3.04 -2.13
CA GLY A 78 12.12 3.13 -3.44
C GLY A 78 11.83 4.44 -4.19
N LEU A 79 11.44 5.49 -3.47
CA LEU A 79 11.22 6.84 -4.00
C LEU A 79 12.55 7.62 -4.03
N ALA A 80 13.46 7.20 -4.91
CA ALA A 80 14.83 7.72 -4.98
C ALA A 80 14.89 9.25 -5.16
N GLU A 81 14.01 9.80 -6.01
CA GLU A 81 13.90 11.24 -6.24
C GLU A 81 13.49 12.00 -4.97
N HIS A 82 12.45 11.55 -4.27
CA HIS A 82 12.03 12.14 -2.99
C HIS A 82 13.13 12.05 -1.94
N ALA A 83 13.83 10.90 -1.88
CA ALA A 83 14.94 10.71 -0.97
C ALA A 83 16.06 11.72 -1.24
N GLU A 84 16.39 11.99 -2.50
CA GLU A 84 17.40 12.99 -2.87
C GLU A 84 16.98 14.41 -2.44
N ILE A 85 15.71 14.78 -2.65
CA ILE A 85 15.18 16.09 -2.25
C ILE A 85 15.24 16.26 -0.73
N TYR A 86 14.76 15.26 0.03
CA TYR A 86 14.83 15.30 1.50
C TYR A 86 16.25 15.32 2.02
N LYS A 87 17.17 14.58 1.39
CA LYS A 87 18.58 14.59 1.76
C LYS A 87 19.21 15.97 1.54
N LYS A 88 18.99 16.60 0.39
CA LYS A 88 19.48 17.96 0.12
C LYS A 88 18.94 18.98 1.13
N ALA A 89 17.65 18.89 1.45
CA ALA A 89 17.03 19.75 2.47
C ALA A 89 17.65 19.51 3.85
N LEU A 90 17.88 18.25 4.23
CA LEU A 90 18.51 17.89 5.51
C LEU A 90 19.95 18.39 5.58
N ASP A 91 20.74 18.18 4.52
CA ASP A 91 22.14 18.64 4.43
C ASP A 91 22.21 20.17 4.54
N ASN A 92 21.29 20.90 3.90
CA ASN A 92 21.23 22.36 4.02
C ASN A 92 20.96 22.80 5.46
N ILE A 93 20.03 22.15 6.17
CA ILE A 93 19.68 22.54 7.55
C ILE A 93 20.76 22.12 8.54
N ILE A 94 21.55 21.09 8.22
CA ILE A 94 22.75 20.75 8.99
C ILE A 94 23.81 21.84 8.81
N ALA A 95 24.03 22.32 7.59
CA ALA A 95 25.01 23.37 7.29
C ALA A 95 24.55 24.77 7.77
N ASN A 96 23.27 25.08 7.61
CA ASN A 96 22.65 26.38 7.85
C ASN A 96 21.40 26.22 8.75
N PRO A 97 21.55 26.01 10.08
CA PRO A 97 20.41 25.75 10.97
C PRO A 97 19.39 26.89 11.04
N ASP A 98 19.82 28.15 10.83
CA ASP A 98 18.95 29.33 10.82
C ASP A 98 18.00 29.35 9.61
N GLU A 99 18.31 28.55 8.58
CA GLU A 99 17.50 28.37 7.39
C GLU A 99 16.52 27.19 7.48
N ALA A 100 16.30 26.62 8.69
CA ALA A 100 15.42 25.47 8.89
C ALA A 100 13.98 25.64 8.33
N TYR A 101 13.54 26.87 8.11
CA TYR A 101 12.23 27.21 7.56
C TYR A 101 12.23 27.51 6.06
N LEU A 102 13.36 27.39 5.34
CA LEU A 102 13.36 27.52 3.88
C LEU A 102 12.51 26.39 3.27
N THR A 103 11.37 26.79 2.69
CA THR A 103 10.33 25.90 2.19
C THR A 103 10.48 25.51 0.73
N GLY A 104 11.54 25.94 0.04
CA GLY A 104 11.73 25.71 -1.41
C GLY A 104 11.67 24.24 -1.81
N PHE A 105 12.15 23.33 -0.96
CA PHE A 105 12.10 21.89 -1.23
C PHE A 105 10.67 21.32 -1.30
N TYR A 106 9.66 21.99 -0.75
CA TYR A 106 8.26 21.53 -0.84
C TYR A 106 7.74 21.58 -2.28
N ASP A 107 8.18 22.58 -3.06
CA ASP A 107 7.83 22.65 -4.48
C ASP A 107 8.50 21.51 -5.26
N ASP A 108 9.76 21.19 -4.94
CA ASP A 108 10.46 20.04 -5.53
C ASP A 108 9.74 18.72 -5.22
N ILE A 109 9.31 18.51 -3.96
CA ILE A 109 8.51 17.35 -3.56
C ILE A 109 7.18 17.31 -4.31
N LYS A 110 6.51 18.45 -4.48
CA LYS A 110 5.26 18.53 -5.24
C LYS A 110 5.49 18.11 -6.71
N GLN A 111 6.57 18.57 -7.33
CA GLN A 111 6.92 18.17 -8.69
C GLN A 111 7.27 16.68 -8.79
N ALA A 112 8.00 16.13 -7.81
CA ALA A 112 8.29 14.71 -7.73
C ALA A 112 7.01 13.87 -7.58
N ASN A 113 6.05 14.32 -6.78
CA ASN A 113 4.73 13.67 -6.65
C ASN A 113 3.95 13.68 -7.97
N ILE A 114 3.98 14.79 -8.71
CA ILE A 114 3.33 14.88 -10.02
C ILE A 114 3.96 13.90 -11.01
N ARG A 115 5.30 13.78 -11.02
CA ARG A 115 6.01 12.79 -11.85
C ARG A 115 5.62 11.37 -11.47
N TYR A 116 5.66 11.04 -10.18
CA TYR A 116 5.24 9.74 -9.66
C TYR A 116 3.82 9.38 -10.10
N ALA A 117 2.85 10.29 -9.92
CA ALA A 117 1.46 10.08 -10.29
C ALA A 117 1.32 9.81 -11.80
N LYS A 118 2.00 10.59 -12.65
CA LYS A 118 1.99 10.37 -14.11
C LYS A 118 2.57 9.02 -14.51
N THR A 119 3.68 8.61 -13.91
CA THR A 119 4.27 7.29 -14.15
C THR A 119 3.28 6.19 -13.76
N LEU A 120 2.60 6.33 -12.61
CA LEU A 120 1.62 5.37 -12.13
C LEU A 120 0.39 5.29 -13.06
N GLU A 121 -0.18 6.43 -13.46
CA GLU A 121 -1.32 6.51 -14.37
C GLU A 121 -1.02 5.82 -15.71
N ARG A 122 0.16 6.07 -16.29
CA ARG A 122 0.59 5.43 -17.55
C ARG A 122 0.77 3.93 -17.40
N LEU A 123 1.36 3.50 -16.29
CA LEU A 123 1.56 2.09 -15.99
C LEU A 123 0.21 1.36 -15.84
N LEU A 124 -0.72 1.94 -15.08
CA LEU A 124 -2.06 1.40 -14.90
C LEU A 124 -2.83 1.35 -16.22
N ALA A 125 -2.74 2.38 -17.05
CA ALA A 125 -3.39 2.39 -18.35
C ALA A 125 -2.91 1.25 -19.27
N CYS A 126 -1.61 0.94 -19.26
CA CYS A 126 -1.06 -0.21 -19.99
C CYS A 126 -1.50 -1.54 -19.38
N PHE A 127 -1.52 -1.64 -18.05
CA PHE A 127 -1.97 -2.84 -17.37
C PHE A 127 -3.47 -3.12 -17.59
N ASP A 128 -4.29 -2.08 -17.66
CA ASP A 128 -5.72 -2.18 -18.00
C ASP A 128 -5.92 -2.66 -19.44
N ASP A 129 -5.12 -2.17 -20.38
CA ASP A 129 -5.14 -2.65 -21.77
C ASP A 129 -4.78 -4.14 -21.84
N PHE A 130 -3.74 -4.55 -21.11
CA PHE A 130 -3.34 -5.96 -21.02
C PHE A 130 -4.43 -6.83 -20.41
N THR A 131 -5.03 -6.38 -19.31
CA THR A 131 -6.08 -7.14 -18.61
C THR A 131 -7.33 -7.24 -19.47
N HIS A 132 -7.72 -6.15 -20.14
CA HIS A 132 -8.82 -6.16 -21.10
C HIS A 132 -8.55 -7.17 -22.22
N TYR A 133 -7.35 -7.15 -22.80
CA TYR A 133 -6.96 -8.10 -23.82
C TYR A 133 -6.96 -9.55 -23.29
N ASP A 134 -6.40 -9.83 -22.11
CA ASP A 134 -6.34 -11.19 -21.58
C ASP A 134 -7.76 -11.75 -21.35
N MET A 135 -8.71 -10.92 -20.93
CA MET A 135 -10.10 -11.30 -20.65
C MET A 135 -10.99 -11.37 -21.89
N GLN A 136 -10.89 -10.40 -22.80
CA GLN A 136 -11.82 -10.23 -23.93
C GLN A 136 -11.22 -10.64 -25.27
N LYS A 137 -9.91 -10.94 -25.29
CA LYS A 137 -9.13 -11.17 -26.51
C LYS A 137 -9.29 -10.06 -27.56
N LYS A 138 -9.61 -8.85 -27.11
CA LYS A 138 -9.84 -7.67 -27.93
C LYS A 138 -8.77 -6.63 -27.64
N VAL A 139 -8.21 -6.06 -28.71
CA VAL A 139 -7.29 -4.94 -28.62
C VAL A 139 -8.10 -3.63 -28.58
N LEU A 140 -7.81 -2.76 -27.62
CA LEU A 140 -8.45 -1.44 -27.50
C LEU A 140 -7.83 -0.43 -28.48
N ASP A 141 -8.66 0.44 -29.04
CA ASP A 141 -8.27 1.42 -30.07
C ASP A 141 -7.14 2.34 -29.61
N ASN A 142 -7.09 2.66 -28.32
CA ASN A 142 -6.12 3.61 -27.75
C ASN A 142 -4.84 2.94 -27.20
N VAL A 143 -4.64 1.63 -27.40
CA VAL A 143 -3.50 0.91 -26.81
C VAL A 143 -2.16 1.46 -27.32
N LEU A 144 -2.08 1.83 -28.60
CA LEU A 144 -0.87 2.39 -29.21
C LEU A 144 -0.55 3.77 -28.62
N LEU A 145 -1.58 4.61 -28.41
CA LEU A 145 -1.42 5.92 -27.79
C LEU A 145 -0.88 5.81 -26.35
N ARG A 146 -1.44 4.89 -25.57
CA ARG A 146 -1.00 4.66 -24.18
C ARG A 146 0.41 4.07 -24.12
N TYR A 147 0.75 3.19 -25.06
CA TYR A 147 2.11 2.67 -25.18
C TYR A 147 3.11 3.76 -25.55
N ASP A 148 2.78 4.64 -26.50
CA ASP A 148 3.62 5.79 -26.84
C ASP A 148 3.81 6.73 -25.65
N ASP A 149 2.77 6.95 -24.85
CA ASP A 149 2.85 7.71 -23.60
C ASP A 149 3.71 7.03 -22.53
N TRP A 150 3.68 5.70 -22.45
CA TRP A 150 4.58 4.91 -21.61
C TRP A 150 6.04 5.02 -22.08
N GLN A 151 6.30 4.95 -23.38
CA GLN A 151 7.66 5.08 -23.93
C GLN A 151 8.32 6.42 -23.56
N LYS A 152 7.53 7.49 -23.40
CA LYS A 152 8.03 8.80 -22.93
C LYS A 152 8.59 8.77 -21.50
N GLU A 153 8.24 7.77 -20.67
CA GLU A 153 8.84 7.58 -19.35
C GLU A 153 10.31 7.17 -19.42
N GLY A 154 10.74 6.56 -20.54
CA GLY A 154 12.11 6.07 -20.72
C GLY A 154 12.51 4.96 -19.75
N LYS A 155 11.54 4.25 -19.16
CA LYS A 155 11.74 3.15 -18.20
C LYS A 155 11.05 1.89 -18.70
N SER A 156 11.61 0.72 -18.37
CA SER A 156 10.95 -0.55 -18.63
C SER A 156 9.85 -0.81 -17.59
N PHE A 157 8.80 -1.56 -17.96
CA PHE A 157 7.76 -1.99 -17.01
C PHE A 157 8.37 -2.74 -15.83
N ALA A 158 9.35 -3.60 -16.10
CA ALA A 158 10.05 -4.39 -15.09
C ALA A 158 10.74 -3.50 -14.06
N ASP A 159 11.44 -2.44 -14.49
CA ASP A 159 12.17 -1.56 -13.57
C ASP A 159 11.23 -0.76 -12.68
N VAL A 160 10.09 -0.33 -13.20
CA VAL A 160 9.09 0.39 -12.40
C VAL A 160 8.35 -0.55 -11.46
N LEU A 161 7.93 -1.74 -11.92
CA LEU A 161 7.19 -2.71 -11.10
C LEU A 161 8.05 -3.40 -10.03
N LYS A 162 9.39 -3.41 -10.15
CA LYS A 162 10.29 -3.84 -9.07
C LYS A 162 10.23 -2.93 -7.85
N LEU A 163 9.85 -1.67 -8.03
CA LEU A 163 9.74 -0.71 -6.93
C LEU A 163 8.46 -1.00 -6.14
N LYS A 164 8.61 -1.24 -4.84
CA LYS A 164 7.51 -1.56 -3.91
C LYS A 164 6.34 -0.57 -4.02
N VAL A 165 6.64 0.72 -4.17
CA VAL A 165 5.65 1.80 -4.26
C VAL A 165 4.75 1.72 -5.51
N PHE A 166 5.22 1.10 -6.60
CA PHE A 166 4.40 0.84 -7.78
C PHE A 166 3.74 -0.53 -7.70
N ARG A 167 4.49 -1.56 -7.27
CA ARG A 167 3.99 -2.93 -7.10
C ARG A 167 2.73 -3.02 -6.25
N ASN A 168 2.67 -2.24 -5.17
CA ASN A 168 1.56 -2.26 -4.21
C ASN A 168 0.22 -1.80 -4.80
N HIS A 169 0.20 -1.16 -5.97
CA HIS A 169 -1.05 -0.77 -6.64
C HIS A 169 -1.73 -1.93 -7.38
N PHE A 170 -1.04 -3.07 -7.55
CA PHE A 170 -1.54 -4.20 -8.32
C PHE A 170 -2.04 -5.31 -7.41
N ALA A 171 -3.35 -5.54 -7.38
CA ALA A 171 -4.00 -6.60 -6.62
C ALA A 171 -3.97 -7.96 -7.37
N CYS A 172 -2.83 -8.31 -7.94
CA CYS A 172 -2.62 -9.57 -8.67
C CYS A 172 -1.31 -10.25 -8.26
N SER A 173 -1.10 -11.49 -8.69
CA SER A 173 0.10 -12.25 -8.39
C SER A 173 1.32 -11.73 -9.16
N ASP A 174 2.52 -11.97 -8.63
CA ASP A 174 3.76 -11.61 -9.33
C ASP A 174 3.90 -12.36 -10.66
N ALA A 175 3.36 -13.59 -10.74
CA ALA A 175 3.31 -14.35 -11.99
C ALA A 175 2.45 -13.64 -13.06
N TYR A 176 1.32 -13.05 -12.67
CA TYR A 176 0.47 -12.30 -13.59
C TYR A 176 1.13 -11.00 -14.05
N LEU A 177 1.82 -10.28 -13.14
CA LEU A 177 2.62 -9.10 -13.52
C LEU A 177 3.79 -9.46 -14.44
N ALA A 178 4.44 -10.60 -14.22
CA ALA A 178 5.50 -11.08 -15.10
C ALA A 178 4.97 -11.37 -16.52
N ARG A 179 3.77 -11.96 -16.64
CA ARG A 179 3.08 -12.11 -17.94
C ARG A 179 2.86 -10.75 -18.58
N PHE A 180 2.27 -9.80 -17.87
CA PHE A 180 2.10 -8.43 -18.37
C PHE A 180 3.41 -7.85 -18.91
N ILE A 181 4.49 -7.88 -18.12
CA ILE A 181 5.80 -7.32 -18.50
C ILE A 181 6.33 -7.97 -19.79
N ASN A 182 6.14 -9.28 -19.97
CA ASN A 182 6.71 -10.03 -21.08
C ASN A 182 5.82 -9.99 -22.34
N GLU A 183 4.51 -10.09 -22.17
CA GLU A 183 3.53 -10.26 -23.25
C GLU A 183 2.98 -8.91 -23.77
N TYR A 184 3.18 -7.80 -23.04
CA TYR A 184 2.61 -6.51 -23.46
C TYR A 184 3.14 -6.06 -24.82
N ASN A 185 4.40 -6.31 -25.14
CA ASN A 185 4.95 -5.97 -26.46
C ASN A 185 4.27 -6.77 -27.58
N ASP A 186 3.89 -8.02 -27.34
CA ASP A 186 3.16 -8.82 -28.32
C ASP A 186 1.77 -8.23 -28.59
N LEU A 187 1.08 -7.76 -27.55
CA LEU A 187 -0.17 -6.99 -27.68
C LEU A 187 0.02 -5.74 -28.55
N ILE A 188 1.12 -5.01 -28.36
CA ILE A 188 1.44 -3.83 -29.17
C ILE A 188 1.70 -4.20 -30.63
N GLU A 189 2.42 -5.29 -30.91
CA GLU A 189 2.66 -5.74 -32.29
C GLU A 189 1.37 -6.21 -32.98
N MET A 190 0.44 -6.84 -32.26
CA MET A 190 -0.90 -7.16 -32.78
C MET A 190 -1.68 -5.89 -33.12
N ALA A 191 -1.65 -4.89 -32.24
CA ALA A 191 -2.31 -3.61 -32.45
C ALA A 191 -1.76 -2.88 -33.69
N LYS A 192 -0.43 -2.83 -33.86
CA LYS A 192 0.22 -2.23 -35.05
C LYS A 192 -0.14 -2.95 -36.34
N ALA A 193 -0.27 -4.28 -36.28
CA ALA A 193 -0.63 -5.08 -37.45
C ALA A 193 -2.10 -4.94 -37.86
N GLY A 194 -2.92 -4.21 -37.09
CA GLY A 194 -4.37 -4.15 -37.29
C GLY A 194 -5.04 -5.52 -37.13
N LYS A 195 -4.35 -6.48 -36.50
CA LYS A 195 -4.85 -7.83 -36.29
C LYS A 195 -5.70 -7.84 -35.04
N GLN A 196 -7.02 -7.83 -35.21
CA GLN A 196 -7.90 -8.44 -34.21
C GLN A 196 -7.66 -9.96 -34.34
N PRO A 197 -7.39 -10.69 -33.25
CA PRO A 197 -7.42 -12.14 -33.35
C PRO A 197 -8.83 -12.55 -33.81
N GLU A 198 -8.92 -13.33 -34.89
CA GLU A 198 -10.15 -14.04 -35.27
C GLU A 198 -10.41 -15.08 -34.18
N PHE A 199 -11.02 -14.66 -33.07
CA PHE A 199 -11.66 -15.58 -32.16
C PHE A 199 -13.05 -15.85 -32.72
N ASP A 200 -13.22 -17.07 -33.22
CA ASP A 200 -14.52 -17.66 -33.42
C ASP A 200 -15.12 -17.95 -32.03
N ILE A 201 -15.62 -16.89 -31.39
CA ILE A 201 -16.21 -16.95 -30.04
C ILE A 201 -17.33 -17.98 -30.00
N GLU A 202 -18.05 -18.18 -31.12
CA GLU A 202 -19.08 -19.23 -31.21
C GLU A 202 -18.47 -20.62 -31.03
N LYS A 203 -17.33 -20.91 -31.66
CA LYS A 203 -16.71 -22.24 -31.59
C LYS A 203 -16.06 -22.54 -30.25
N GLU A 204 -15.39 -21.56 -29.63
CA GLU A 204 -14.84 -21.75 -28.27
C GLU A 204 -15.92 -21.76 -27.20
N PHE A 205 -16.99 -20.96 -27.36
CA PHE A 205 -18.14 -21.00 -26.47
C PHE A 205 -18.90 -22.31 -26.61
N GLU A 206 -19.12 -22.83 -27.82
CA GLU A 206 -19.72 -24.15 -28.05
C GLU A 206 -18.86 -25.26 -27.44
N GLN A 207 -17.54 -25.23 -27.63
CA GLN A 207 -16.65 -26.22 -27.03
C GLN A 207 -16.66 -26.13 -25.49
N ALA A 208 -16.60 -24.93 -24.92
CA ALA A 208 -16.69 -24.73 -23.47
C ALA A 208 -18.06 -25.15 -22.93
N TRP A 209 -19.13 -24.86 -23.67
CA TRP A 209 -20.51 -25.22 -23.32
C TRP A 209 -20.74 -26.72 -23.39
N ASP A 210 -20.18 -27.41 -24.38
CA ASP A 210 -20.22 -28.87 -24.49
C ASP A 210 -19.38 -29.54 -23.40
N VAL A 211 -18.23 -28.98 -23.04
CA VAL A 211 -17.44 -29.44 -21.89
C VAL A 211 -18.22 -29.25 -20.58
N ILE A 212 -18.92 -28.13 -20.41
CA ILE A 212 -19.77 -27.88 -19.23
C ILE A 212 -20.94 -28.85 -19.19
N LYS A 213 -21.64 -29.08 -20.31
CA LYS A 213 -22.73 -30.06 -20.40
C LYS A 213 -22.25 -31.48 -20.10
N ASN A 214 -21.10 -31.87 -20.64
CA ASN A 214 -20.51 -33.18 -20.37
C ASN A 214 -20.12 -33.32 -18.90
N LYS A 215 -19.53 -32.28 -18.30
CA LYS A 215 -19.23 -32.25 -16.86
C LYS A 215 -20.49 -32.22 -15.98
N ASP A 216 -21.59 -31.62 -16.42
CA ASP A 216 -22.87 -31.67 -15.73
C ASP A 216 -23.52 -33.06 -15.83
N ALA A 217 -23.42 -33.71 -16.99
CA ALA A 217 -23.85 -35.09 -17.16
C ALA A 217 -23.03 -36.06 -16.31
N GLU A 218 -21.70 -35.89 -16.28
CA GLU A 218 -20.81 -36.64 -15.38
C GLU A 218 -21.13 -36.37 -13.91
N ARG A 219 -21.36 -35.12 -13.51
CA ARG A 219 -21.76 -34.77 -12.14
C ARG A 219 -23.11 -35.36 -11.76
N ARG A 220 -24.09 -35.41 -12.68
CA ARG A 220 -25.38 -36.08 -12.46
C ARG A 220 -25.22 -37.59 -12.36
N ALA A 221 -24.42 -38.22 -13.22
CA ALA A 221 -24.13 -39.65 -13.15
C ALA A 221 -23.35 -40.03 -11.87
N MET A 222 -22.44 -39.16 -11.41
CA MET A 222 -21.77 -39.31 -10.11
C MET A 222 -22.74 -39.11 -8.95
N ALA A 223 -23.64 -38.11 -9.02
CA ALA A 223 -24.67 -37.93 -8.01
C ALA A 223 -25.62 -39.15 -7.94
N GLU A 224 -26.03 -39.70 -9.08
CA GLU A 224 -26.86 -40.92 -9.16
C GLU A 224 -26.15 -42.18 -8.64
N SER A 225 -24.81 -42.24 -8.70
CA SER A 225 -24.02 -43.40 -8.26
C SER A 225 -23.41 -43.27 -6.87
N GLU A 226 -23.23 -42.06 -6.34
CA GLU A 226 -22.53 -41.80 -5.08
C GLU A 226 -23.36 -41.14 -3.98
N VAL A 227 -24.68 -40.89 -4.11
CA VAL A 227 -25.46 -40.45 -2.93
C VAL A 227 -25.43 -41.56 -1.86
N PRO A 228 -24.76 -41.37 -0.71
CA PRO A 228 -24.91 -42.28 0.40
C PRO A 228 -26.31 -42.02 0.97
N LYS A 229 -27.16 -43.05 1.03
CA LYS A 229 -28.45 -42.98 1.72
C LYS A 229 -28.23 -42.68 3.20
N HIS A 230 -28.16 -41.41 3.57
CA HIS A 230 -28.07 -41.00 4.96
C HIS A 230 -29.46 -41.01 5.58
N ARG A 231 -29.74 -42.03 6.39
CA ARG A 231 -30.89 -42.07 7.29
C ARG A 231 -30.65 -41.11 8.45
N LYS A 232 -31.45 -40.04 8.56
CA LYS A 232 -31.69 -39.35 9.83
C LYS A 232 -33.07 -39.74 10.30
N ALA A 233 -33.14 -40.61 11.31
CA ALA A 233 -34.38 -40.81 12.06
C ALA A 233 -34.49 -39.64 13.05
N ALA A 234 -35.56 -38.84 12.95
CA ALA A 234 -35.95 -37.92 14.00
C ALA A 234 -37.16 -38.52 14.72
N THR A 235 -36.98 -38.88 15.98
CA THR A 235 -38.05 -39.41 16.82
C THR A 235 -38.69 -38.25 17.57
N MET A 236 -39.94 -37.92 17.26
CA MET A 236 -40.73 -36.97 18.03
C MET A 236 -41.79 -37.71 18.85
N SER A 237 -41.81 -37.48 20.16
CA SER A 237 -42.90 -37.93 21.03
C SER A 237 -43.93 -36.81 21.13
N ILE A 238 -45.16 -37.06 20.69
CA ILE A 238 -46.26 -36.10 20.85
C ILE A 238 -46.94 -36.38 22.19
N ALA A 239 -47.07 -35.35 23.02
CA ALA A 239 -47.73 -35.49 24.31
C ALA A 239 -49.24 -35.73 24.13
N PRO A 240 -49.83 -36.67 24.90
CA PRO A 240 -51.24 -37.02 24.77
C PRO A 240 -52.14 -35.83 25.14
N THR A 241 -53.23 -35.66 24.40
CA THR A 241 -54.18 -34.54 24.58
C THR A 241 -55.23 -34.81 25.66
N SER A 242 -55.14 -35.95 26.36
CA SER A 242 -55.99 -36.29 27.50
C SER A 242 -55.21 -37.07 28.56
N GLU A 243 -55.71 -37.06 29.79
CA GLU A 243 -55.02 -37.59 30.99
C GLU A 243 -54.78 -39.11 30.95
N THR A 244 -55.51 -39.84 30.10
CA THR A 244 -55.35 -41.30 29.89
C THR A 244 -54.74 -41.66 28.54
N GLY A 245 -54.21 -40.70 27.79
CA GLY A 245 -53.63 -40.98 26.47
C GLY A 245 -52.19 -41.49 26.55
N ASP A 246 -51.82 -42.35 25.61
CA ASP A 246 -50.44 -42.83 25.43
C ASP A 246 -49.64 -41.88 24.53
N TYR A 247 -48.32 -41.85 24.70
CA TYR A 247 -47.43 -41.10 23.80
C TYR A 247 -47.33 -41.81 22.45
N GLU A 248 -47.65 -41.12 21.37
CA GLU A 248 -47.39 -41.60 20.02
C GLU A 248 -45.98 -41.24 19.56
N TYR A 249 -45.28 -42.24 19.04
CA TYR A 249 -43.98 -42.10 18.39
C TYR A 249 -44.18 -42.13 16.88
N ILE A 250 -43.83 -41.03 16.21
CA ILE A 250 -43.85 -40.96 14.75
C ILE A 250 -42.40 -40.98 14.27
N ASN A 251 -42.08 -41.93 13.39
CA ASN A 251 -40.86 -41.92 12.61
C ASN A 251 -41.20 -41.36 11.24
N GLU A 252 -40.71 -40.16 10.92
CA GLU A 252 -40.81 -39.62 9.57
C GLU A 252 -39.51 -39.91 8.81
N GLU A 253 -39.66 -40.60 7.67
CA GLU A 253 -38.59 -40.79 6.69
C GLU A 253 -38.82 -39.80 5.55
N PHE A 254 -37.80 -38.98 5.26
CA PHE A 254 -37.81 -38.11 4.09
C PHE A 254 -36.77 -38.59 3.08
N GLU A 255 -37.21 -38.75 1.83
CA GLU A 255 -36.36 -38.90 0.66
C GLU A 255 -36.27 -37.53 -0.05
N ASN A 256 -35.07 -37.13 -0.46
CA ASN A 256 -34.89 -36.12 -1.51
C ASN A 256 -34.58 -36.87 -2.81
#